data_AF-A0A3Q4GX87-F1
#
_entry.id   AF-A0A3Q4GX87-F1
#
_cell.length_a   1.000
_cell.length_b   1.000
_cell.length_c   1.000
_cell.angle_alpha   90.00
_cell.angle_beta   90.00
_cell.angle_gamma   90.00
#
_symmetry.space_group_name_H-M   'P 1'
#
loop_
_entity.id
_entity.type
_entity.pdbx_description
1 polymer ?
#
loop_
_entity_poly.entity_id
_entity_poly.type
_entity_poly.pdbx_seq_one_letter_code
_entity_poly.pdbx_strand_id
1 'polypeptide(L)'
;MLLFGLFAEPVFEASKHGSLWPLPQKVQISEVSLKLTSSSFRIVDAKASSAGPSCSLLQSAYRRYYEYMFGSAKKQWWSKNNRRSDPSDLSELQVWITSPDSECDGYPSVTSDESCEYLPFLVHVMFNGGVQSGLETFSQLVFEDEYGAKSINATIINDFPRFQHRGILLDSSRHFLPIKVILANLETMAMNKFNVFHWHIVDDQSFPYLSRTFPQLSEQGAYHPYTHVYTPADVKMVIEFARLRGIRVIPEFDTPGHTQSWGKGQKDLLTPCYSGSKPSGSFGPVNPILNTTYDFMAQFFTEISTVFPDGYVHLGGDEVDFTCWKSNPDIQKFMQQQHFGDDYRKLESFYIQKLLDIVTSTKKGYLIWQEVFDNGVKLKPDTVVHVWIGGGSDKEMSNVTAAGYTTILSAPWYLDYISYGQDWQKYYKVEPLNFEGTDEQKKLVIGGEACLWGEYVDATNLTPRLWPRASAVAERLWSAKSVTDIGDAFNRLSLHRCRMVE
;
A
#
# COMPACT_ATOMS: atom_id res chain seq x y z
N MET A 1 1.75 -17.63 -41.46
CA MET A 1 3.04 -17.91 -40.80
C MET A 1 3.28 -16.75 -39.84
N LEU A 2 2.77 -16.86 -38.62
CA LEU A 2 2.87 -15.81 -37.59
C LEU A 2 4.31 -15.82 -37.07
N LEU A 3 5.01 -14.70 -37.25
CA LEU A 3 6.29 -14.41 -36.62
C LEU A 3 6.05 -14.31 -35.11
N PHE A 4 6.17 -15.43 -34.39
CA PHE A 4 6.45 -15.40 -32.97
C PHE A 4 7.85 -14.80 -32.81
N GLY A 5 7.91 -13.55 -32.37
CA GLY A 5 9.15 -12.95 -31.89
C GLY A 5 9.71 -13.84 -30.79
N LEU A 6 10.89 -14.39 -31.03
CA LEU A 6 11.70 -15.12 -30.06
C LEU A 6 12.10 -14.16 -28.93
N PHE A 7 11.21 -13.93 -27.96
CA PHE A 7 11.66 -13.57 -26.63
C PHE A 7 12.17 -14.87 -26.00
N ALA A 8 13.49 -14.97 -25.82
CA ALA A 8 14.07 -16.07 -25.07
C ALA A 8 13.47 -16.04 -23.65
N GLU A 9 12.64 -17.03 -23.32
CA GLU A 9 12.09 -17.16 -21.98
C GLU A 9 13.22 -17.50 -21.01
N PRO A 10 13.26 -16.88 -19.81
CA PRO A 10 14.24 -17.26 -18.80
C PRO A 10 14.07 -18.75 -18.45
N VAL A 11 15.16 -19.51 -18.54
CA VAL A 11 15.19 -20.90 -18.06
C VAL A 11 15.46 -20.87 -16.57
N PHE A 12 14.71 -21.67 -15.79
CA PHE A 12 14.89 -21.72 -14.34
C PHE A 12 16.27 -22.28 -13.99
N GLU A 13 17.03 -21.51 -13.22
CA GLU A 13 18.32 -21.92 -12.64
C GLU A 13 18.33 -21.58 -11.14
N ALA A 14 19.07 -22.35 -10.33
CA ALA A 14 19.12 -22.07 -8.89
C ALA A 14 19.83 -20.72 -8.64
N SER A 15 19.12 -19.77 -8.03
CA SER A 15 19.75 -18.51 -7.59
C SER A 15 20.63 -18.77 -6.38
N LYS A 16 21.81 -18.14 -6.35
CA LYS A 16 22.69 -18.11 -5.16
C LYS A 16 22.05 -17.45 -3.94
N HIS A 17 20.95 -16.72 -4.14
CA HIS A 17 20.17 -16.05 -3.10
C HIS A 17 18.89 -16.82 -2.74
N GLY A 18 18.72 -18.04 -3.25
CA GLY A 18 17.58 -18.90 -2.95
C GLY A 18 16.24 -18.27 -3.35
N SER A 19 15.36 -18.07 -2.37
CA SER A 19 13.99 -17.56 -2.57
C SER A 19 13.77 -16.16 -1.96
N LEU A 20 14.87 -15.45 -1.66
CA LEU A 20 14.83 -14.11 -1.08
C LEU A 20 14.11 -13.14 -2.00
N TRP A 21 13.02 -12.56 -1.48
CA TRP A 21 12.19 -11.59 -2.18
C TRP A 21 11.48 -10.65 -1.19
N PRO A 22 11.63 -9.32 -1.31
CA PRO A 22 12.66 -8.61 -2.06
C PRO A 22 14.10 -9.02 -1.69
N LEU A 23 15.03 -8.90 -2.62
CA LEU A 23 16.45 -9.12 -2.34
C LEU A 23 17.01 -8.05 -1.38
N PRO A 24 17.64 -8.43 -0.24
CA PRO A 24 18.21 -7.48 0.70
C PRO A 24 19.30 -6.58 0.10
N GLN A 25 19.53 -5.40 0.69
CA GLN A 25 20.58 -4.46 0.26
C GLN A 25 21.98 -5.11 0.22
N LYS A 26 22.32 -5.90 1.24
CA LYS A 26 23.55 -6.68 1.33
C LYS A 26 23.24 -8.05 1.91
N VAL A 27 23.75 -9.10 1.26
CA VAL A 27 23.58 -10.49 1.69
C VAL A 27 24.87 -11.28 1.46
N GLN A 28 25.30 -12.01 2.48
CA GLN A 28 26.44 -12.94 2.44
C GLN A 28 25.99 -14.27 3.02
N ILE A 29 25.87 -15.27 2.15
CA ILE A 29 25.45 -16.63 2.53
C ILE A 29 26.69 -17.51 2.56
N SER A 30 26.87 -18.26 3.65
CA SER A 30 27.93 -19.24 3.83
C SER A 30 27.46 -20.65 3.44
N GLU A 31 28.42 -21.54 3.18
CA GLU A 31 28.17 -22.99 2.98
C GLU A 31 27.86 -23.73 4.29
N VAL A 32 28.08 -23.09 5.44
CA VAL A 32 27.77 -23.68 6.75
C VAL A 32 26.25 -23.73 6.93
N SER A 33 25.69 -24.94 7.00
CA SER A 33 24.26 -25.16 7.21
C SER A 33 23.94 -25.58 8.64
N LEU A 34 22.84 -25.08 9.18
CA LEU A 34 22.33 -25.34 10.52
C LEU A 34 20.93 -25.95 10.42
N LYS A 35 20.64 -26.93 11.27
CA LYS A 35 19.33 -27.59 11.30
C LYS A 35 18.34 -26.84 12.19
N LEU A 36 17.09 -26.77 11.76
CA LEU A 36 15.98 -26.23 12.55
C LEU A 36 15.00 -27.35 12.89
N THR A 37 14.79 -27.58 14.18
CA THR A 37 13.82 -28.57 14.67
C THR A 37 12.62 -27.87 15.30
N SER A 38 11.42 -28.16 14.82
CA SER A 38 10.17 -27.55 15.32
C SER A 38 9.96 -27.75 16.83
N SER A 39 10.36 -28.88 17.40
CA SER A 39 10.17 -29.14 18.83
C SER A 39 11.08 -28.31 19.76
N SER A 40 12.17 -27.73 19.25
CA SER A 40 13.16 -27.01 20.06
C SER A 40 13.38 -25.56 19.65
N PHE A 41 13.12 -25.19 18.38
CA PHE A 41 13.34 -23.83 17.89
C PHE A 41 12.39 -22.81 18.53
N ARG A 42 12.92 -21.65 18.91
CA ARG A 42 12.15 -20.56 19.52
C ARG A 42 12.57 -19.21 18.95
N ILE A 43 11.60 -18.32 18.76
CA ILE A 43 11.85 -16.89 18.55
C ILE A 43 11.65 -16.19 19.89
N VAL A 44 12.66 -15.47 20.35
CA VAL A 44 12.70 -14.87 21.70
C VAL A 44 13.23 -13.46 21.67
N ASP A 45 12.82 -12.64 22.64
CA ASP A 45 13.39 -11.31 22.84
C ASP A 45 14.81 -11.41 23.41
N ALA A 46 15.75 -10.65 22.85
CA ALA A 46 17.11 -10.55 23.39
C ALA A 46 17.10 -9.87 24.76
N LYS A 47 18.00 -10.28 25.67
CA LYS A 47 18.05 -9.74 27.05
C LYS A 47 18.25 -8.22 27.14
N ALA A 48 18.90 -7.62 26.13
CA ALA A 48 19.19 -6.19 26.05
C ALA A 48 18.17 -5.42 25.18
N SER A 49 17.09 -6.08 24.75
CA SER A 49 16.04 -5.46 23.94
C SER A 49 15.22 -4.45 24.74
N SER A 50 14.90 -3.31 24.12
CA SER A 50 13.99 -2.31 24.70
C SER A 50 12.54 -2.78 24.72
N ALA A 51 12.18 -3.75 23.87
CA ALA A 51 10.90 -4.45 23.90
C ALA A 51 11.02 -5.81 24.59
N GLY A 52 9.90 -6.31 25.08
CA GLY A 52 9.85 -7.62 25.73
C GLY A 52 8.49 -8.29 25.62
N PRO A 53 8.18 -9.25 26.52
CA PRO A 53 6.97 -10.09 26.42
C PRO A 53 5.63 -9.33 26.45
N SER A 54 5.62 -8.08 26.91
CA SER A 54 4.43 -7.21 26.90
C SER A 54 4.10 -6.64 25.51
N CYS A 55 5.04 -6.71 24.56
CA CYS A 55 4.86 -6.18 23.21
C CYS A 55 4.00 -7.12 22.35
N SER A 56 2.69 -6.87 22.31
CA SER A 56 1.73 -7.71 21.60
C SER A 56 2.05 -7.86 20.11
N LEU A 57 2.58 -6.80 19.47
CA LEU A 57 2.99 -6.80 18.06
C LEU A 57 4.06 -7.87 17.79
N LEU A 58 5.12 -7.89 18.60
CA LEU A 58 6.23 -8.85 18.46
C LEU A 58 5.78 -10.28 18.77
N GLN A 59 5.04 -10.48 19.86
CA GLN A 59 4.58 -11.81 20.24
C GLN A 59 3.65 -12.41 19.17
N SER A 60 2.81 -11.58 18.54
CA SER A 60 1.96 -11.97 17.41
C SER A 60 2.81 -12.31 16.17
N ALA A 61 3.84 -11.52 15.88
CA ALA A 61 4.76 -11.78 14.77
C ALA A 61 5.56 -13.09 14.98
N TYR A 62 6.12 -13.32 16.18
CA TYR A 62 6.87 -14.53 16.49
C TYR A 62 6.04 -15.78 16.27
N ARG A 63 4.78 -15.75 16.73
CA ARG A 63 3.85 -16.87 16.52
C ARG A 63 3.55 -17.08 15.04
N ARG A 64 3.22 -16.03 14.29
CA ARG A 64 2.94 -16.11 12.84
C ARG A 64 4.12 -16.69 12.07
N TYR A 65 5.32 -16.16 12.28
CA TYR A 65 6.50 -16.61 11.54
C TYR A 65 6.92 -18.03 11.90
N TYR A 66 6.73 -18.43 13.15
CA TYR A 66 6.85 -19.84 13.53
C TYR A 66 5.84 -20.72 12.76
N GLU A 67 4.58 -20.29 12.67
CA GLU A 67 3.53 -21.01 11.91
C GLU A 67 3.83 -21.06 10.40
N TYR A 68 4.43 -20.03 9.79
CA TYR A 68 4.90 -20.10 8.39
C TYR A 68 6.03 -21.11 8.20
N MET A 69 7.00 -21.12 9.11
CA MET A 69 8.17 -21.99 8.98
C MET A 69 7.86 -23.46 9.27
N PHE A 70 6.96 -23.77 10.21
CA PHE A 70 6.71 -25.16 10.66
C PHE A 70 5.28 -25.64 10.44
N GLY A 71 4.42 -24.81 9.85
CA GLY A 71 2.99 -25.05 9.73
C GLY A 71 2.24 -24.86 11.06
N SER A 72 0.91 -25.02 10.99
CA SER A 72 0.06 -25.13 12.18
C SER A 72 0.32 -26.46 12.88
N ALA A 73 1.43 -26.57 13.61
CA ALA A 73 1.72 -27.73 14.43
C ALA A 73 0.54 -27.94 15.38
N LYS A 74 -0.23 -29.03 15.19
CA LYS A 74 -1.18 -29.52 16.20
C LYS A 74 -0.41 -29.52 17.51
N LYS A 75 -0.80 -28.65 18.44
CA LYS A 75 -0.18 -28.43 19.76
C LYS A 75 0.39 -29.76 20.30
N GLN A 76 1.66 -30.06 20.00
CA GLN A 76 2.41 -31.06 20.73
C GLN A 76 2.80 -30.35 22.00
N TRP A 77 1.83 -30.32 22.90
CA TRP A 77 1.93 -29.73 24.21
C TRP A 77 2.97 -30.55 24.98
N TRP A 78 4.17 -29.99 25.10
CA TRP A 78 5.18 -30.23 26.13
C TRP A 78 5.55 -31.69 26.40
N SER A 79 6.35 -32.27 25.51
CA SER A 79 7.34 -33.26 25.97
C SER A 79 8.54 -32.51 26.53
N LYS A 80 8.65 -32.42 27.85
CA LYS A 80 9.89 -32.02 28.56
C LYS A 80 10.95 -33.11 28.38
N ASN A 81 11.39 -33.36 27.16
CA ASN A 81 12.60 -34.12 26.94
C ASN A 81 13.68 -33.14 26.48
N ASN A 82 14.54 -32.76 27.43
CA ASN A 82 15.85 -32.15 27.16
C ASN A 82 16.67 -33.12 26.29
N ARG A 83 16.38 -33.22 24.99
CA ARG A 83 17.36 -33.69 24.03
C ARG A 83 18.41 -32.57 23.94
N ARG A 84 19.65 -32.92 24.28
CA ARG A 84 20.80 -32.02 24.07
C ARG A 84 20.77 -31.61 22.60
N SER A 85 20.70 -30.31 22.34
CA SER A 85 20.87 -29.75 21.00
C SER A 85 22.21 -30.22 20.45
N ASP A 86 22.21 -30.76 19.24
CA ASP A 86 23.47 -31.00 18.52
C ASP A 86 24.13 -29.63 18.30
N PRO A 87 25.46 -29.45 18.41
CA PRO A 87 26.13 -28.20 18.04
C PRO A 87 25.78 -27.67 16.63
N SER A 88 25.21 -28.48 15.74
CA SER A 88 24.67 -28.07 14.43
C SER A 88 23.21 -27.56 14.43
N ASP A 89 22.51 -27.60 15.56
CA ASP A 89 21.11 -27.19 15.67
C ASP A 89 21.00 -25.70 16.04
N LEU A 90 20.24 -24.94 15.25
CA LEU A 90 19.83 -23.59 15.62
C LEU A 90 18.60 -23.69 16.55
N SER A 91 18.80 -23.42 17.83
CA SER A 91 17.73 -23.54 18.85
C SER A 91 16.93 -22.27 19.06
N GLU A 92 17.54 -21.10 18.84
CA GLU A 92 16.90 -19.82 19.15
C GLU A 92 17.20 -18.76 18.09
N LEU A 93 16.18 -17.94 17.79
CA LEU A 93 16.31 -16.68 17.09
C LEU A 93 16.07 -15.54 18.09
N GLN A 94 17.13 -14.81 18.43
CA GLN A 94 17.03 -13.68 19.34
C GLN A 94 16.73 -12.41 18.54
N VAL A 95 15.65 -11.72 18.91
CA VAL A 95 15.24 -10.43 18.34
C VAL A 95 15.66 -9.32 19.30
N TRP A 96 16.56 -8.46 18.86
CA TRP A 96 17.06 -7.35 19.66
C TRP A 96 16.59 -6.02 19.07
N ILE A 97 15.72 -5.29 19.78
CA ILE A 97 15.31 -3.92 19.44
C ILE A 97 16.18 -2.91 20.19
N THR A 98 16.83 -2.02 19.42
CA THR A 98 17.75 -1.00 19.94
C THR A 98 17.13 0.39 20.06
N SER A 99 15.99 0.63 19.41
CA SER A 99 15.25 1.89 19.56
C SER A 99 14.88 2.15 21.03
N PRO A 100 15.09 3.37 21.56
CA PRO A 100 14.75 3.72 22.94
C PRO A 100 13.24 3.66 23.19
N ASP A 101 12.43 3.98 22.19
CA ASP A 101 10.99 3.76 22.19
C ASP A 101 10.69 2.47 21.43
N SER A 102 10.11 1.49 22.13
CA SER A 102 9.76 0.21 21.52
C SER A 102 8.61 0.34 20.52
N GLU A 103 7.88 1.47 20.49
CA GLU A 103 6.73 1.80 19.63
C GLU A 103 5.67 0.68 19.51
N CYS A 104 5.66 -0.31 20.40
CA CYS A 104 4.87 -1.54 20.27
C CYS A 104 3.36 -1.29 20.17
N ASP A 105 2.92 -0.19 20.79
CA ASP A 105 1.53 0.27 20.82
C ASP A 105 1.25 1.39 19.80
N GLY A 106 2.28 1.83 19.06
CA GLY A 106 2.19 2.85 18.03
C GLY A 106 1.69 2.33 16.68
N TYR A 107 1.39 3.28 15.80
CA TYR A 107 1.11 3.03 14.39
C TYR A 107 2.36 3.35 13.56
N PRO A 108 2.65 2.57 12.50
CA PRO A 108 3.73 2.90 11.57
C PRO A 108 3.46 4.26 10.90
N SER A 109 4.52 4.95 10.52
CA SER A 109 4.48 6.25 9.84
C SER A 109 5.47 6.26 8.67
N VAL A 110 5.43 7.30 7.83
CA VAL A 110 6.40 7.43 6.72
C VAL A 110 7.86 7.54 7.21
N THR A 111 8.08 8.00 8.44
CA THR A 111 9.42 8.14 9.05
C THR A 111 9.82 6.92 9.89
N SER A 112 9.01 5.85 9.90
CA SER A 112 9.35 4.62 10.61
C SER A 112 10.60 3.99 10.01
N ASP A 113 11.57 3.64 10.86
CA ASP A 113 12.79 2.96 10.43
C ASP A 113 12.47 1.48 10.13
N GLU A 114 12.89 0.97 8.99
CA GLU A 114 12.65 -0.43 8.60
C GLU A 114 13.94 -1.20 8.43
N SER A 115 15.06 -0.67 8.94
CA SER A 115 16.37 -1.29 8.86
C SER A 115 16.53 -2.50 9.78
N CYS A 116 17.29 -3.48 9.30
CA CYS A 116 17.56 -4.72 10.02
C CYS A 116 18.95 -5.26 9.67
N GLU A 117 19.61 -5.88 10.64
CA GLU A 117 20.89 -6.57 10.49
C GLU A 117 20.79 -8.03 10.98
N TYR A 118 21.10 -8.98 10.11
CA TYR A 118 21.17 -10.39 10.43
C TYR A 118 22.62 -10.79 10.67
N LEU A 119 22.85 -11.44 11.81
CA LEU A 119 24.06 -12.20 12.08
C LEU A 119 23.69 -13.69 12.18
N PRO A 120 24.64 -14.62 11.98
CA PRO A 120 24.33 -16.04 11.77
C PRO A 120 23.55 -16.74 12.91
N PHE A 121 23.52 -16.14 14.10
CA PHE A 121 22.86 -16.66 15.31
C PHE A 121 22.00 -15.61 16.02
N LEU A 122 21.80 -14.43 15.42
CA LEU A 122 21.11 -13.31 16.05
C LEU A 122 20.47 -12.41 14.98
N VAL A 123 19.22 -12.04 15.22
CA VAL A 123 18.51 -11.06 14.39
C VAL A 123 18.52 -9.75 15.14
N HIS A 124 19.39 -8.85 14.68
CA HIS A 124 19.51 -7.51 15.21
C HIS A 124 18.53 -6.63 14.43
N VAL A 125 17.53 -6.10 15.11
CA VAL A 125 16.51 -5.29 14.43
C VAL A 125 16.45 -3.93 15.06
N MET A 126 16.57 -2.87 14.27
CA MET A 126 16.58 -1.54 14.86
C MET A 126 15.18 -1.06 15.27
N PHE A 127 14.10 -1.53 14.63
CA PHE A 127 12.78 -0.90 14.77
C PHE A 127 11.58 -1.80 14.39
N ASN A 128 10.35 -1.39 14.78
CA ASN A 128 9.10 -2.16 14.64
C ASN A 128 8.69 -2.58 13.21
N GLY A 129 8.95 -1.78 12.18
CA GLY A 129 8.77 -2.19 10.78
C GLY A 129 9.93 -3.08 10.29
N GLY A 130 11.12 -2.83 10.81
CA GLY A 130 12.30 -3.66 10.58
C GLY A 130 12.12 -5.09 11.11
N VAL A 131 11.44 -5.29 12.25
CA VAL A 131 11.26 -6.64 12.83
C VAL A 131 10.40 -7.49 11.91
N GLN A 132 9.36 -6.91 11.34
CA GLN A 132 8.46 -7.58 10.39
C GLN A 132 9.23 -8.03 9.15
N SER A 133 9.90 -7.06 8.50
CA SER A 133 10.72 -7.27 7.30
C SER A 133 11.84 -8.25 7.55
N GLY A 134 12.38 -8.21 8.76
CA GLY A 134 13.39 -9.11 9.21
C GLY A 134 12.89 -10.55 9.38
N LEU A 135 11.87 -10.76 10.20
CA LEU A 135 11.30 -12.10 10.43
C LEU A 135 10.80 -12.71 9.11
N GLU A 136 10.29 -11.88 8.19
CA GLU A 136 10.03 -12.28 6.81
C GLU A 136 11.30 -12.84 6.17
N THR A 137 12.36 -12.05 6.10
CA THR A 137 13.64 -12.48 5.49
C THR A 137 14.18 -13.77 6.12
N PHE A 138 14.06 -13.93 7.44
CA PHE A 138 14.44 -15.16 8.13
C PHE A 138 13.63 -16.37 7.64
N SER A 139 12.31 -16.23 7.52
CA SER A 139 11.43 -17.31 7.06
C SER A 139 11.79 -17.77 5.64
N GLN A 140 12.23 -16.85 4.78
CA GLN A 140 12.62 -17.11 3.40
C GLN A 140 13.97 -17.83 3.27
N LEU A 141 14.83 -17.75 4.30
CA LEU A 141 16.12 -18.43 4.34
C LEU A 141 15.98 -19.91 4.76
N VAL A 142 14.86 -20.28 5.40
CA VAL A 142 14.59 -21.66 5.78
C VAL A 142 14.22 -22.45 4.53
N PHE A 143 14.93 -23.55 4.29
CA PHE A 143 14.66 -24.48 3.20
C PHE A 143 14.50 -25.90 3.73
N GLU A 144 13.83 -26.74 2.96
CA GLU A 144 13.54 -28.13 3.30
C GLU A 144 14.34 -29.05 2.37
N ASP A 145 15.01 -30.06 2.93
CA ASP A 145 15.72 -31.08 2.14
C ASP A 145 14.76 -32.17 1.62
N GLU A 146 15.28 -33.12 0.83
CA GLU A 146 14.50 -34.21 0.24
C GLU A 146 13.82 -35.14 1.29
N TYR A 147 14.27 -35.08 2.54
CA TYR A 147 13.74 -35.89 3.65
C TYR A 147 12.81 -35.10 4.58
N GLY A 148 12.52 -33.85 4.25
CA GLY A 148 11.64 -32.98 5.03
C GLY A 148 12.33 -32.29 6.22
N ALA A 149 13.66 -32.36 6.30
CA ALA A 149 14.40 -31.67 7.36
C ALA A 149 14.61 -30.20 6.99
N LYS A 150 14.27 -29.30 7.92
CA LYS A 150 14.43 -27.85 7.72
C LYS A 150 15.82 -27.40 8.11
N SER A 151 16.45 -26.63 7.24
CA SER A 151 17.80 -26.11 7.43
C SER A 151 17.89 -24.64 7.02
N ILE A 152 18.92 -23.97 7.50
CA ILE A 152 19.27 -22.59 7.13
C ILE A 152 20.78 -22.49 6.92
N ASN A 153 21.21 -21.75 5.91
CA ASN A 153 22.62 -21.44 5.74
C ASN A 153 23.01 -20.24 6.60
N ALA A 154 24.16 -20.30 7.26
CA ALA A 154 24.71 -19.21 8.04
C ALA A 154 24.83 -17.96 7.14
N THR A 155 24.07 -16.93 7.48
CA THR A 155 23.86 -15.77 6.60
C THR A 155 24.06 -14.47 7.38
N ILE A 156 24.72 -13.50 6.74
CA ILE A 156 24.83 -12.13 7.22
C ILE A 156 24.07 -11.24 6.24
N ILE A 157 23.12 -10.45 6.75
CA ILE A 157 22.32 -9.52 5.96
C ILE A 157 22.37 -8.14 6.61
N ASN A 158 22.49 -7.09 5.80
CA ASN A 158 22.20 -5.73 6.21
C ASN A 158 21.17 -5.21 5.22
N ASP A 159 19.99 -4.86 5.71
CA ASP A 159 18.84 -4.55 4.89
C ASP A 159 18.10 -3.31 5.36
N PHE A 160 17.56 -2.57 4.39
CA PHE A 160 16.74 -1.38 4.59
C PHE A 160 16.03 -1.07 3.26
N PRO A 161 14.83 -0.47 3.30
CA PRO A 161 14.13 -0.12 2.07
C PRO A 161 14.83 1.02 1.33
N ARG A 162 14.84 0.95 -0.01
CA ARG A 162 15.26 2.05 -0.88
C ARG A 162 14.29 3.23 -0.80
N PHE A 163 12.99 2.96 -0.67
CA PHE A 163 11.92 3.96 -0.59
C PHE A 163 11.01 3.70 0.62
N GLN A 164 10.61 4.78 1.30
CA GLN A 164 9.81 4.72 2.52
C GLN A 164 8.32 4.45 2.26
N HIS A 165 7.79 4.85 1.10
CA HIS A 165 6.38 4.66 0.74
C HIS A 165 6.24 3.54 -0.28
N ARG A 166 5.72 2.38 0.14
CA ARG A 166 5.56 1.21 -0.71
C ARG A 166 4.13 0.73 -0.60
N GLY A 167 3.31 1.15 -1.56
CA GLY A 167 1.86 1.00 -1.49
C GLY A 167 1.27 -0.06 -2.41
N ILE A 168 0.11 -0.57 -1.99
CA ILE A 168 -0.87 -1.20 -2.87
C ILE A 168 -2.18 -0.44 -2.75
N LEU A 169 -2.72 0.00 -3.88
CA LEU A 169 -4.08 0.53 -3.97
C LEU A 169 -5.05 -0.61 -4.27
N LEU A 170 -6.04 -0.81 -3.41
CA LEU A 170 -7.21 -1.63 -3.70
C LEU A 170 -8.47 -0.77 -3.74
N ASP A 171 -9.17 -0.88 -4.86
CA ASP A 171 -10.49 -0.30 -5.06
C ASP A 171 -11.57 -1.26 -4.57
N SER A 172 -12.37 -0.75 -3.63
CA SER A 172 -13.51 -1.48 -3.05
C SER A 172 -14.86 -0.83 -3.34
N SER A 173 -14.89 0.16 -4.24
CA SER A 173 -16.12 0.79 -4.69
C SER A 173 -16.63 0.17 -5.99
N ARG A 174 -15.78 0.05 -7.03
CA ARG A 174 -16.19 -0.50 -8.32
C ARG A 174 -16.73 -1.92 -8.13
N HIS A 175 -16.08 -2.73 -7.28
CA HIS A 175 -16.65 -3.93 -6.67
C HIS A 175 -16.33 -3.99 -5.18
N PHE A 176 -17.28 -4.46 -4.38
CA PHE A 176 -17.07 -4.66 -2.95
C PHE A 176 -16.09 -5.80 -2.69
N LEU A 177 -15.10 -5.56 -1.81
CA LEU A 177 -14.16 -6.58 -1.38
C LEU A 177 -14.51 -7.10 0.03
N PRO A 178 -14.81 -8.39 0.21
CA PRO A 178 -15.04 -8.94 1.54
C PRO A 178 -13.81 -8.75 2.44
N ILE A 179 -14.02 -8.47 3.73
CA ILE A 179 -12.92 -8.22 4.68
C ILE A 179 -11.87 -9.33 4.67
N LYS A 180 -12.28 -10.59 4.56
CA LYS A 180 -11.33 -11.72 4.46
C LYS A 180 -10.35 -11.59 3.29
N VAL A 181 -10.79 -11.04 2.16
CA VAL A 181 -9.92 -10.80 0.99
C VAL A 181 -8.95 -9.66 1.28
N ILE A 182 -9.40 -8.56 1.90
CA ILE A 182 -8.52 -7.45 2.32
C ILE A 182 -7.45 -7.96 3.30
N LEU A 183 -7.85 -8.71 4.34
CA LEU A 183 -6.91 -9.26 5.32
C LEU A 183 -5.92 -10.25 4.69
N ALA A 184 -6.36 -11.09 3.76
CA ALA A 184 -5.45 -11.98 3.03
C ALA A 184 -4.41 -11.20 2.21
N ASN A 185 -4.81 -10.09 1.58
CA ASN A 185 -3.88 -9.25 0.85
C ASN A 185 -2.90 -8.50 1.77
N LEU A 186 -3.34 -8.02 2.94
CA LEU A 186 -2.45 -7.45 3.94
C LEU A 186 -1.39 -8.45 4.42
N GLU A 187 -1.73 -9.74 4.47
CA GLU A 187 -0.75 -10.79 4.74
C GLU A 187 0.29 -10.90 3.61
N THR A 188 -0.17 -10.99 2.36
CA THR A 188 0.74 -11.09 1.20
C THR A 188 1.58 -9.82 0.99
N MET A 189 1.04 -8.65 1.34
CA MET A 189 1.78 -7.38 1.40
C MET A 189 2.96 -7.47 2.37
N ALA A 190 2.74 -8.01 3.58
CA ALA A 190 3.79 -8.20 4.56
C ALA A 190 4.88 -9.17 4.06
N MET A 191 4.48 -10.27 3.41
CA MET A 191 5.43 -11.21 2.76
C MET A 191 6.30 -10.55 1.70
N ASN A 192 5.80 -9.48 1.08
CA ASN A 192 6.48 -8.70 0.04
C ASN A 192 7.08 -7.39 0.57
N LYS A 193 7.06 -7.14 1.88
CA LYS A 193 7.56 -5.91 2.52
C LYS A 193 6.93 -4.60 2.00
N PHE A 194 5.70 -4.65 1.50
CA PHE A 194 4.87 -3.46 1.33
C PHE A 194 4.45 -2.92 2.70
N ASN A 195 4.34 -1.60 2.83
CA ASN A 195 4.06 -0.93 4.11
C ASN A 195 2.91 0.08 4.04
N VAL A 196 2.28 0.28 2.88
CA VAL A 196 1.12 1.15 2.72
C VAL A 196 -0.02 0.37 2.05
N PHE A 197 -1.16 0.32 2.71
CA PHE A 197 -2.42 -0.06 2.12
C PHE A 197 -3.20 1.21 1.79
N HIS A 198 -3.21 1.56 0.50
CA HIS A 198 -4.00 2.65 -0.02
C HIS A 198 -5.42 2.11 -0.29
N TRP A 199 -6.36 2.50 0.56
CA TRP A 199 -7.72 2.00 0.51
C TRP A 199 -8.62 3.00 -0.21
N HIS A 200 -8.78 2.80 -1.51
CA HIS A 200 -9.78 3.47 -2.32
C HIS A 200 -11.16 2.88 -2.00
N ILE A 201 -11.81 3.50 -1.00
CA ILE A 201 -12.94 2.88 -0.29
C ILE A 201 -14.31 3.23 -0.89
N VAL A 202 -14.41 4.36 -1.61
CA VAL A 202 -15.65 4.84 -2.24
C VAL A 202 -15.33 5.49 -3.59
N ASP A 203 -16.27 5.45 -4.52
CA ASP A 203 -16.20 6.01 -5.88
C ASP A 203 -17.64 6.17 -6.43
N ASP A 204 -17.82 6.41 -7.72
CA ASP A 204 -19.11 6.58 -8.40
C ASP A 204 -20.09 5.42 -8.17
N GLN A 205 -19.59 4.19 -8.24
CA GLN A 205 -20.43 3.00 -8.32
C GLN A 205 -21.02 2.63 -6.96
N SER A 206 -20.24 2.73 -5.88
CA SER A 206 -20.74 2.42 -4.54
C SER A 206 -20.06 3.17 -3.39
N PHE A 207 -20.82 3.35 -2.31
CA PHE A 207 -20.35 3.92 -1.04
C PHE A 207 -20.42 2.87 0.08
N PRO A 208 -19.46 1.93 0.18
CA PRO A 208 -19.52 0.87 1.20
C PRO A 208 -19.07 1.33 2.59
N TYR A 209 -18.39 2.46 2.75
CA TYR A 209 -17.96 2.95 4.06
C TYR A 209 -19.14 3.38 4.95
N LEU A 210 -19.33 2.75 6.12
CA LEU A 210 -20.37 3.16 7.06
C LEU A 210 -19.91 4.33 7.93
N SER A 211 -20.25 5.54 7.48
CA SER A 211 -20.05 6.75 8.29
C SER A 211 -21.01 6.78 9.48
N ARG A 212 -20.50 7.18 10.66
CA ARG A 212 -21.34 7.36 11.85
C ARG A 212 -22.08 8.69 11.84
N THR A 213 -21.42 9.73 11.33
CA THR A 213 -21.96 11.07 11.15
C THR A 213 -22.97 11.13 10.02
N PHE A 214 -22.75 10.38 8.94
CA PHE A 214 -23.66 10.34 7.79
C PHE A 214 -24.05 8.90 7.38
N PRO A 215 -24.87 8.19 8.18
CA PRO A 215 -25.25 6.79 7.90
C PRO A 215 -25.95 6.59 6.55
N GLN A 216 -26.63 7.63 6.05
CA GLN A 216 -27.38 7.58 4.78
C GLN A 216 -26.46 7.37 3.57
N LEU A 217 -25.17 7.74 3.66
CA LEU A 217 -24.20 7.55 2.59
C LEU A 217 -24.08 6.08 2.22
N SER A 218 -23.83 5.19 3.18
CA SER A 218 -23.79 3.75 2.90
C SER A 218 -25.16 3.11 2.76
N GLU A 219 -26.17 3.58 3.49
CA GLU A 219 -27.53 3.01 3.42
C GLU A 219 -28.12 3.12 2.00
N GLN A 220 -27.81 4.21 1.29
CA GLN A 220 -28.34 4.50 -0.05
C GLN A 220 -27.27 4.40 -1.14
N GLY A 221 -25.99 4.51 -0.79
CA GLY A 221 -24.85 4.51 -1.71
C GLY A 221 -24.18 3.15 -1.89
N ALA A 222 -24.25 2.23 -0.93
CA ALA A 222 -23.66 0.90 -1.07
C ALA A 222 -24.44 0.02 -2.07
N TYR A 223 -23.78 -1.02 -2.61
CA TYR A 223 -24.47 -2.02 -3.43
C TYR A 223 -25.59 -2.75 -2.68
N HIS A 224 -25.41 -2.96 -1.37
CA HIS A 224 -26.44 -3.47 -0.49
C HIS A 224 -26.22 -2.95 0.93
N PRO A 225 -27.24 -2.39 1.60
CA PRO A 225 -27.11 -1.64 2.86
C PRO A 225 -26.61 -2.43 4.09
N TYR A 226 -26.34 -3.73 3.94
CA TYR A 226 -25.97 -4.62 5.05
C TYR A 226 -24.83 -5.59 4.71
N THR A 227 -24.73 -6.06 3.46
CA THR A 227 -23.80 -7.13 3.08
C THR A 227 -22.58 -6.59 2.34
N HIS A 228 -22.69 -5.40 1.75
CA HIS A 228 -21.63 -4.74 0.98
C HIS A 228 -21.28 -3.41 1.63
N VAL A 229 -21.08 -3.44 2.95
CA VAL A 229 -20.79 -2.29 3.80
C VAL A 229 -19.63 -2.64 4.72
N TYR A 230 -18.71 -1.70 4.89
CA TYR A 230 -17.64 -1.76 5.88
C TYR A 230 -18.08 -1.07 7.16
N THR A 231 -18.38 -1.86 8.19
CA THR A 231 -18.77 -1.32 9.49
C THR A 231 -17.59 -0.70 10.22
N PRO A 232 -17.80 0.13 11.26
CA PRO A 232 -16.72 0.62 12.10
C PRO A 232 -15.86 -0.49 12.74
N ALA A 233 -16.46 -1.68 12.97
CA ALA A 233 -15.72 -2.83 13.48
C ALA A 233 -14.81 -3.44 12.39
N ASP A 234 -15.28 -3.49 11.15
CA ASP A 234 -14.51 -3.98 10.01
C ASP A 234 -13.32 -3.06 9.70
N VAL A 235 -13.55 -1.75 9.66
CA VAL A 235 -12.48 -0.76 9.44
C VAL A 235 -11.42 -0.84 10.55
N LYS A 236 -11.85 -0.94 11.82
CA LYS A 236 -10.93 -1.14 12.95
C LYS A 236 -10.15 -2.46 12.84
N MET A 237 -10.79 -3.53 12.38
CA MET A 237 -10.14 -4.82 12.16
C MET A 237 -9.05 -4.73 11.09
N VAL A 238 -9.33 -4.08 9.96
CA VAL A 238 -8.35 -3.86 8.89
C VAL A 238 -7.17 -3.04 9.39
N ILE A 239 -7.43 -1.93 10.07
CA ILE A 239 -6.39 -1.05 10.63
C ILE A 239 -5.50 -1.80 11.63
N GLU A 240 -6.07 -2.55 12.57
CA GLU A 240 -5.27 -3.30 13.56
C GLU A 240 -4.51 -4.45 12.91
N PHE A 241 -5.12 -5.16 11.96
CA PHE A 241 -4.46 -6.25 11.25
C PHE A 241 -3.28 -5.77 10.41
N ALA A 242 -3.42 -4.59 9.79
CA ALA A 242 -2.35 -3.90 9.07
C ALA A 242 -1.25 -3.41 10.03
N ARG A 243 -1.62 -2.79 11.16
CA ARG A 243 -0.67 -2.32 12.19
C ARG A 243 0.21 -3.44 12.72
N LEU A 244 -0.39 -4.60 13.02
CA LEU A 244 0.32 -5.81 13.44
C LEU A 244 1.24 -6.40 12.36
N ARG A 245 1.20 -5.85 11.14
CA ARG A 245 2.07 -6.17 10.00
C ARG A 245 3.01 -5.03 9.58
N GLY A 246 3.04 -3.93 10.34
CA GLY A 246 3.82 -2.74 9.97
C GLY A 246 3.26 -2.02 8.73
N ILE A 247 1.99 -2.25 8.40
CA ILE A 247 1.32 -1.66 7.25
C ILE A 247 0.46 -0.48 7.71
N ARG A 248 0.66 0.67 7.09
CA ARG A 248 -0.14 1.89 7.20
C ARG A 248 -1.43 1.74 6.40
N VAL A 249 -2.55 2.27 6.88
CA VAL A 249 -3.81 2.29 6.13
C VAL A 249 -4.13 3.74 5.80
N ILE A 250 -3.95 4.11 4.53
CA ILE A 250 -4.26 5.45 4.02
C ILE A 250 -5.62 5.37 3.33
N PRO A 251 -6.68 5.96 3.89
CA PRO A 251 -7.98 6.00 3.23
C PRO A 251 -7.97 7.02 2.11
N GLU A 252 -8.68 6.70 1.03
CA GLU A 252 -9.01 7.64 -0.04
C GLU A 252 -10.51 7.88 -0.11
N PHE A 253 -10.88 9.15 -0.06
CA PHE A 253 -12.24 9.62 -0.26
C PHE A 253 -12.21 10.68 -1.36
N ASP A 254 -12.27 10.21 -2.60
CA ASP A 254 -12.08 11.05 -3.78
C ASP A 254 -13.18 12.09 -3.95
N THR A 255 -12.78 13.34 -4.18
CA THR A 255 -13.66 14.44 -4.54
C THR A 255 -12.89 15.50 -5.36
N PRO A 256 -13.55 16.29 -6.25
CA PRO A 256 -14.98 16.36 -6.48
C PRO A 256 -15.50 15.39 -7.56
N GLY A 257 -14.61 14.76 -8.33
CA GLY A 257 -14.92 13.65 -9.23
C GLY A 257 -15.39 12.42 -8.46
N HIS A 258 -15.69 11.32 -9.15
CA HIS A 258 -15.86 10.00 -8.52
C HIS A 258 -16.84 9.93 -7.32
N THR A 259 -17.91 10.72 -7.36
CA THR A 259 -18.81 10.96 -6.21
C THR A 259 -20.27 10.62 -6.46
N GLN A 260 -20.64 9.96 -7.56
CA GLN A 260 -22.04 9.64 -7.86
C GLN A 260 -22.75 8.86 -6.73
N SER A 261 -22.05 7.95 -6.06
CA SER A 261 -22.61 7.18 -4.94
C SER A 261 -22.92 8.05 -3.71
N TRP A 262 -22.18 9.13 -3.51
CA TRP A 262 -22.32 10.03 -2.36
C TRP A 262 -23.65 10.79 -2.41
N GLY A 263 -24.05 11.23 -3.61
CA GLY A 263 -25.28 11.99 -3.83
C GLY A 263 -26.57 11.21 -3.51
N LYS A 264 -26.49 9.88 -3.42
CA LYS A 264 -27.62 9.05 -2.99
C LYS A 264 -27.95 9.26 -1.52
N GLY A 265 -26.92 9.38 -0.67
CA GLY A 265 -27.09 9.56 0.77
C GLY A 265 -27.04 11.01 1.26
N GLN A 266 -26.42 11.91 0.50
CA GLN A 266 -26.31 13.32 0.84
C GLN A 266 -27.01 14.20 -0.20
N LYS A 267 -28.20 14.70 0.17
CA LYS A 267 -28.98 15.59 -0.69
C LYS A 267 -28.23 16.90 -0.97
N ASP A 268 -28.40 17.40 -2.19
CA ASP A 268 -27.86 18.69 -2.66
C ASP A 268 -26.31 18.77 -2.66
N LEU A 269 -25.62 17.62 -2.54
CA LEU A 269 -24.16 17.55 -2.63
C LEU A 269 -23.66 17.59 -4.07
N LEU A 270 -24.27 16.82 -4.98
CA LEU A 270 -23.84 16.72 -6.37
C LEU A 270 -24.49 17.78 -7.25
N THR A 271 -23.79 18.14 -8.33
CA THR A 271 -24.31 19.11 -9.30
C THR A 271 -25.41 18.49 -10.15
N PRO A 272 -26.62 19.06 -10.20
CA PRO A 272 -27.63 18.66 -11.19
C PRO A 272 -27.19 19.10 -12.60
N CYS A 273 -27.16 18.18 -13.55
CA CYS A 273 -26.83 18.51 -14.94
C CYS A 273 -28.06 19.01 -15.70
N TYR A 274 -27.83 19.78 -16.76
CA TYR A 274 -28.86 20.38 -17.58
C TYR A 274 -28.71 19.98 -19.05
N SER A 275 -29.85 19.79 -19.72
CA SER A 275 -29.93 19.66 -21.17
C SER A 275 -30.76 20.82 -21.69
N GLY A 276 -30.07 21.85 -22.21
CA GLY A 276 -30.68 23.14 -22.50
C GLY A 276 -31.15 23.83 -21.22
N SER A 277 -32.42 24.22 -21.15
CA SER A 277 -32.99 24.94 -20.01
C SER A 277 -33.58 24.05 -18.91
N LYS A 278 -33.55 22.72 -19.08
CA LYS A 278 -34.16 21.76 -18.15
C LYS A 278 -33.12 20.85 -17.51
N PRO A 279 -33.29 20.47 -16.23
CA PRO A 279 -32.47 19.42 -15.61
C PRO A 279 -32.57 18.12 -16.41
N SER A 280 -31.42 17.48 -16.66
CA SER A 280 -31.35 16.20 -17.39
C SER A 280 -31.81 15.00 -16.54
N GLY A 281 -31.86 15.17 -15.22
CA GLY A 281 -32.08 14.08 -14.26
C GLY A 281 -30.80 13.32 -13.88
N SER A 282 -29.65 13.67 -14.49
CA SER A 282 -28.34 13.16 -14.10
C SER A 282 -27.61 14.14 -13.18
N PHE A 283 -26.63 13.63 -12.45
CA PHE A 283 -25.75 14.40 -11.60
C PHE A 283 -24.32 14.32 -12.11
N GLY A 284 -23.51 15.31 -11.78
CA GLY A 284 -22.08 15.36 -12.08
C GLY A 284 -21.25 15.45 -10.80
N PRO A 285 -20.06 16.05 -10.87
CA PRO A 285 -19.19 16.23 -9.71
C PRO A 285 -19.86 16.97 -8.56
N VAL A 286 -19.27 16.87 -7.36
CA VAL A 286 -19.64 17.64 -6.17
C VAL A 286 -19.87 19.11 -6.54
N ASN A 287 -20.94 19.70 -6.01
CA ASN A 287 -21.31 21.07 -6.29
C ASN A 287 -20.45 22.03 -5.44
N PRO A 288 -19.52 22.80 -6.05
CA PRO A 288 -18.55 23.59 -5.30
C PRO A 288 -19.08 24.97 -4.91
N ILE A 289 -20.29 25.35 -5.34
CA ILE A 289 -20.82 26.70 -5.12
C ILE A 289 -21.69 26.81 -3.86
N LEU A 290 -21.98 25.68 -3.20
CA LEU A 290 -22.84 25.62 -2.03
C LEU A 290 -22.02 25.56 -0.75
N ASN A 291 -22.38 26.37 0.26
CA ASN A 291 -21.74 26.31 1.58
C ASN A 291 -21.99 24.97 2.28
N THR A 292 -23.17 24.37 2.07
CA THR A 292 -23.54 23.06 2.62
C THR A 292 -22.58 21.96 2.19
N THR A 293 -21.98 22.06 1.00
CA THR A 293 -20.91 21.15 0.55
C THR A 293 -19.73 21.17 1.51
N TYR A 294 -19.24 22.36 1.86
CA TYR A 294 -18.07 22.51 2.73
C TYR A 294 -18.38 22.18 4.19
N ASP A 295 -19.60 22.46 4.66
CA ASP A 295 -20.07 22.06 5.99
C ASP A 295 -20.15 20.53 6.12
N PHE A 296 -20.57 19.84 5.05
CA PHE A 296 -20.55 18.39 4.95
C PHE A 296 -19.11 17.86 4.96
N MET A 297 -18.24 18.37 4.07
CA MET A 297 -16.84 17.94 3.98
C MET A 297 -16.10 18.14 5.32
N ALA A 298 -16.34 19.25 6.01
CA ALA A 298 -15.73 19.52 7.31
C ALA A 298 -16.10 18.48 8.37
N GLN A 299 -17.38 18.13 8.48
CA GLN A 299 -17.84 17.10 9.42
C GLN A 299 -17.34 15.71 9.02
N PHE A 300 -17.40 15.39 7.72
CA PHE A 300 -17.00 14.10 7.18
C PHE A 300 -15.50 13.85 7.41
N PHE A 301 -14.63 14.76 6.98
CA PHE A 301 -13.19 14.60 7.18
C PHE A 301 -12.74 14.71 8.65
N THR A 302 -13.52 15.37 9.51
CA THR A 302 -13.31 15.28 10.97
C THR A 302 -13.51 13.85 11.47
N GLU A 303 -14.56 13.15 11.02
CA GLU A 303 -14.74 11.72 11.32
C GLU A 303 -13.58 10.89 10.76
N ILE A 304 -13.23 11.06 9.49
CA ILE A 304 -12.16 10.29 8.85
C ILE A 304 -10.83 10.46 9.61
N SER A 305 -10.49 11.68 10.02
CA SER A 305 -9.28 11.96 10.78
C SER A 305 -9.23 11.27 12.15
N THR A 306 -10.40 10.95 12.71
CA THR A 306 -10.54 10.24 13.99
C THR A 306 -10.55 8.72 13.80
N VAL A 307 -11.16 8.23 12.72
CA VAL A 307 -11.27 6.79 12.42
C VAL A 307 -9.94 6.22 11.95
N PHE A 308 -9.23 6.93 11.07
CA PHE A 308 -7.98 6.45 10.47
C PHE A 308 -6.77 7.10 11.17
N PRO A 309 -5.91 6.31 11.81
CA PRO A 309 -4.81 6.83 12.63
C PRO A 309 -3.63 7.34 11.81
N ASP A 310 -3.49 6.94 10.53
CA ASP A 310 -2.35 7.35 9.69
C ASP A 310 -2.19 8.86 9.61
N GLY A 311 -0.96 9.36 9.51
CA GLY A 311 -0.69 10.80 9.41
C GLY A 311 -1.29 11.46 8.16
N TYR A 312 -1.69 10.67 7.16
CA TYR A 312 -2.17 11.15 5.87
C TYR A 312 -3.56 10.60 5.50
N VAL A 313 -4.27 11.35 4.67
CA VAL A 313 -5.49 10.96 3.96
C VAL A 313 -5.33 11.27 2.47
N HIS A 314 -5.74 10.38 1.58
CA HIS A 314 -5.78 10.69 0.14
C HIS A 314 -7.08 11.41 -0.18
N LEU A 315 -6.99 12.58 -0.79
CA LEU A 315 -8.14 13.43 -1.11
C LEU A 315 -8.62 13.25 -2.56
N GLY A 316 -7.90 12.43 -3.33
CA GLY A 316 -8.21 12.17 -4.72
C GLY A 316 -7.95 13.39 -5.59
N GLY A 317 -8.98 13.78 -6.34
CA GLY A 317 -8.97 14.97 -7.20
C GLY A 317 -8.57 14.67 -8.65
N ASP A 318 -8.80 13.45 -9.12
CA ASP A 318 -8.57 13.02 -10.49
C ASP A 318 -9.81 13.18 -11.39
N GLU A 319 -9.55 13.17 -12.70
CA GLU A 319 -10.53 13.00 -13.80
C GLU A 319 -11.85 13.81 -13.71
N VAL A 320 -11.83 15.04 -13.18
CA VAL A 320 -13.05 15.83 -13.01
C VAL A 320 -13.65 16.27 -14.36
N ASP A 321 -14.79 15.69 -14.72
CA ASP A 321 -15.55 16.12 -15.91
C ASP A 321 -16.35 17.41 -15.67
N PHE A 322 -15.92 18.49 -16.31
CA PHE A 322 -16.56 19.80 -16.22
C PHE A 322 -17.86 19.93 -17.03
N THR A 323 -18.27 18.92 -17.82
CA THR A 323 -19.44 19.01 -18.70
C THR A 323 -20.73 19.32 -17.93
N CYS A 324 -20.93 18.66 -16.78
CA CYS A 324 -22.10 18.91 -15.95
C CYS A 324 -22.08 20.32 -15.33
N TRP A 325 -20.93 20.76 -14.80
CA TRP A 325 -20.76 22.12 -14.29
C TRP A 325 -21.03 23.18 -15.37
N LYS A 326 -20.53 22.97 -16.59
CA LYS A 326 -20.78 23.82 -17.75
C LYS A 326 -22.26 23.91 -18.11
N SER A 327 -23.02 22.85 -17.90
CA SER A 327 -24.45 22.84 -18.20
C SER A 327 -25.28 23.62 -17.17
N ASN A 328 -24.82 23.73 -15.93
CA ASN A 328 -25.61 24.21 -14.80
C ASN A 328 -25.67 25.77 -14.73
N PRO A 329 -26.86 26.40 -14.82
CA PRO A 329 -26.99 27.86 -14.81
C PRO A 329 -26.49 28.56 -13.53
N ASP A 330 -26.66 27.93 -12.36
CA ASP A 330 -26.24 28.52 -11.09
C ASP A 330 -24.70 28.52 -10.99
N ILE A 331 -24.05 27.47 -11.48
CA ILE A 331 -22.60 27.41 -11.59
C ILE A 331 -22.09 28.44 -12.59
N GLN A 332 -22.70 28.56 -13.77
CA GLN A 332 -22.32 29.60 -14.75
C GLN A 332 -22.41 31.01 -14.14
N LYS A 333 -23.45 31.28 -13.35
CA LYS A 333 -23.59 32.55 -12.62
C LYS A 333 -22.48 32.74 -11.58
N PHE A 334 -22.11 31.70 -10.85
CA PHE A 334 -21.00 31.74 -9.91
C PHE A 334 -19.65 31.98 -10.61
N MET A 335 -19.40 31.33 -11.76
CA MET A 335 -18.20 31.53 -12.58
C MET A 335 -18.05 33.01 -13.00
N GLN A 336 -19.15 33.66 -13.36
CA GLN A 336 -19.16 35.09 -13.69
C GLN A 336 -18.87 35.96 -12.47
N GLN A 337 -19.47 35.64 -11.31
CA GLN A 337 -19.26 36.38 -10.06
C GLN A 337 -17.83 36.30 -9.54
N GLN A 338 -17.17 35.16 -9.70
CA GLN A 338 -15.77 34.95 -9.30
C GLN A 338 -14.76 35.36 -10.37
N HIS A 339 -15.23 35.87 -11.52
CA HIS A 339 -14.39 36.22 -12.67
C HIS A 339 -13.52 35.05 -13.18
N PHE A 340 -14.02 33.82 -13.08
CA PHE A 340 -13.32 32.64 -13.59
C PHE A 340 -13.45 32.48 -15.11
N GLY A 341 -14.45 33.12 -15.73
CA GLY A 341 -14.72 33.01 -17.17
C GLY A 341 -15.19 31.60 -17.51
N ASP A 342 -14.70 31.04 -18.63
CA ASP A 342 -15.02 29.67 -19.07
C ASP A 342 -13.99 28.62 -18.62
N ASP A 343 -13.08 28.99 -17.71
CA ASP A 343 -12.03 28.10 -17.22
C ASP A 343 -12.45 27.37 -15.93
N TYR A 344 -13.11 26.21 -16.10
CA TYR A 344 -13.64 25.40 -14.99
C TYR A 344 -12.55 24.75 -14.13
N ARG A 345 -11.29 24.71 -14.58
CA ARG A 345 -10.15 24.30 -13.72
C ARG A 345 -9.97 25.25 -12.54
N LYS A 346 -10.34 26.53 -12.70
CA LYS A 346 -10.34 27.49 -11.57
C LYS A 346 -11.44 27.18 -10.56
N LEU A 347 -12.58 26.63 -11.01
CA LEU A 347 -13.66 26.24 -10.12
C LEU A 347 -13.30 24.99 -9.32
N GLU A 348 -12.69 24.00 -9.98
CA GLU A 348 -12.10 22.85 -9.32
C GLU A 348 -11.02 23.29 -8.33
N SER A 349 -10.10 24.17 -8.75
CA SER A 349 -9.06 24.72 -7.87
C SER A 349 -9.65 25.42 -6.64
N PHE A 350 -10.75 26.16 -6.82
CA PHE A 350 -11.47 26.79 -5.72
C PHE A 350 -12.06 25.77 -4.74
N TYR A 351 -12.64 24.68 -5.25
CA TYR A 351 -13.16 23.59 -4.42
C TYR A 351 -12.03 22.91 -3.63
N ILE A 352 -10.98 22.48 -4.33
CA ILE A 352 -9.88 21.73 -3.73
C ILE A 352 -9.18 22.59 -2.70
N GLN A 353 -8.90 23.87 -2.98
CA GLN A 353 -8.28 24.76 -2.00
C GLN A 353 -9.06 24.81 -0.68
N LYS A 354 -10.39 24.91 -0.73
CA LYS A 354 -11.23 24.89 0.46
C LYS A 354 -11.21 23.55 1.18
N LEU A 355 -11.18 22.44 0.43
CA LEU A 355 -11.02 21.11 1.00
C LEU A 355 -9.68 20.94 1.72
N LEU A 356 -8.58 21.43 1.11
CA LEU A 356 -7.25 21.40 1.73
C LEU A 356 -7.21 22.20 3.04
N ASP A 357 -7.91 23.35 3.10
CA ASP A 357 -8.03 24.16 4.31
C ASP A 357 -8.83 23.44 5.41
N ILE A 358 -9.90 22.72 5.04
CA ILE A 358 -10.67 21.86 5.95
C ILE A 358 -9.79 20.76 6.52
N VAL A 359 -9.12 19.98 5.67
CA VAL A 359 -8.32 18.82 6.09
C VAL A 359 -7.12 19.25 6.93
N THR A 360 -6.52 20.39 6.63
CA THR A 360 -5.48 21.01 7.46
C THR A 360 -5.92 21.15 8.92
N SER A 361 -7.17 21.53 9.18
CA SER A 361 -7.66 21.74 10.54
C SER A 361 -7.69 20.45 11.38
N THR A 362 -7.68 19.29 10.72
CA THR A 362 -7.61 17.97 11.33
C THR A 362 -6.20 17.55 11.76
N LYS A 363 -5.17 18.35 11.42
CA LYS A 363 -3.73 18.08 11.64
C LYS A 363 -3.20 16.84 10.89
N LYS A 364 -3.93 16.34 9.90
CA LYS A 364 -3.45 15.32 8.96
C LYS A 364 -2.77 15.98 7.77
N GLY A 365 -1.71 15.35 7.27
CA GLY A 365 -1.20 15.61 5.91
C GLY A 365 -2.16 15.03 4.87
N TYR A 366 -1.92 15.32 3.59
CA TYR A 366 -2.75 14.78 2.51
C TYR A 366 -1.96 14.43 1.26
N LEU A 367 -2.47 13.41 0.58
CA LEU A 367 -2.07 12.99 -0.76
C LEU A 367 -3.15 13.44 -1.75
N ILE A 368 -2.74 13.71 -2.98
CA ILE A 368 -3.61 14.10 -4.10
C ILE A 368 -3.12 13.43 -5.38
N TRP A 369 -4.03 13.17 -6.31
CA TRP A 369 -3.66 12.83 -7.68
C TRP A 369 -3.06 14.04 -8.40
N GLN A 370 -2.31 13.78 -9.48
CA GLN A 370 -1.49 14.79 -10.15
C GLN A 370 -2.29 15.95 -10.75
N GLU A 371 -3.55 15.76 -11.13
CA GLU A 371 -4.36 16.78 -11.78
C GLU A 371 -4.51 18.04 -10.92
N VAL A 372 -4.57 17.86 -9.60
CA VAL A 372 -4.62 18.98 -8.66
C VAL A 372 -3.36 19.86 -8.76
N PHE A 373 -2.19 19.26 -8.96
CA PHE A 373 -0.96 19.99 -9.25
C PHE A 373 -0.98 20.58 -10.66
N ASP A 374 -1.37 19.80 -11.66
CA ASP A 374 -1.39 20.19 -13.08
C ASP A 374 -2.32 21.38 -13.35
N ASN A 375 -3.42 21.47 -12.61
CA ASN A 375 -4.40 22.55 -12.70
C ASN A 375 -3.99 23.82 -11.92
N GLY A 376 -2.82 23.82 -11.29
CA GLY A 376 -2.22 25.00 -10.66
C GLY A 376 -2.83 25.36 -9.30
N VAL A 377 -3.39 24.37 -8.59
CA VAL A 377 -3.89 24.57 -7.22
C VAL A 377 -2.72 24.94 -6.31
N LYS A 378 -2.96 25.86 -5.37
CA LYS A 378 -1.95 26.25 -4.39
C LYS A 378 -1.88 25.20 -3.29
N LEU A 379 -0.93 24.29 -3.42
CA LEU A 379 -0.68 23.23 -2.46
C LEU A 379 0.16 23.73 -1.27
N LYS A 380 0.14 22.96 -0.18
CA LYS A 380 1.05 23.20 0.94
C LYS A 380 2.38 22.52 0.71
N PRO A 381 3.48 23.03 1.28
CA PRO A 381 4.81 22.43 1.08
C PRO A 381 4.92 20.95 1.50
N ASP A 382 4.09 20.50 2.45
CA ASP A 382 4.02 19.13 2.94
C ASP A 382 3.03 18.23 2.18
N THR A 383 2.41 18.73 1.11
CA THR A 383 1.56 17.92 0.22
C THR A 383 2.39 16.89 -0.54
N VAL A 384 1.86 15.67 -0.64
CA VAL A 384 2.43 14.60 -1.47
C VAL A 384 1.60 14.47 -2.74
N VAL A 385 2.26 14.56 -3.90
CA VAL A 385 1.62 14.43 -5.22
C VAL A 385 1.82 13.02 -5.77
N HIS A 386 0.72 12.37 -6.15
CA HIS A 386 0.70 11.01 -6.69
C HIS A 386 0.64 11.02 -8.22
N VAL A 387 1.74 10.67 -8.86
CA VAL A 387 1.88 10.68 -10.33
C VAL A 387 1.44 9.35 -10.91
N TRP A 388 0.37 9.39 -11.72
CA TRP A 388 -0.35 8.21 -12.18
C TRP A 388 -0.57 8.18 -13.71
N ILE A 389 -0.54 9.32 -14.39
CA ILE A 389 -0.75 9.38 -15.83
C ILE A 389 0.47 8.80 -16.54
N GLY A 390 0.27 7.70 -17.27
CA GLY A 390 1.34 6.92 -17.89
C GLY A 390 2.22 7.71 -18.88
N GLY A 391 1.60 8.57 -19.69
CA GLY A 391 2.30 9.35 -20.72
C GLY A 391 3.05 10.55 -20.13
N GLY A 392 4.38 10.53 -20.17
CA GLY A 392 5.22 11.64 -19.71
C GLY A 392 5.39 11.74 -18.19
N SER A 393 5.18 10.63 -17.47
CA SER A 393 5.37 10.56 -16.01
C SER A 393 6.77 10.99 -15.56
N ASP A 394 7.80 10.76 -16.36
CA ASP A 394 9.17 11.26 -16.13
C ASP A 394 9.24 12.79 -16.11
N LYS A 395 8.58 13.45 -17.07
CA LYS A 395 8.46 14.91 -17.07
C LYS A 395 7.64 15.41 -15.88
N GLU A 396 6.58 14.70 -15.52
CA GLU A 396 5.73 15.11 -14.40
C GLU A 396 6.46 15.00 -13.06
N MET A 397 7.18 13.91 -12.84
CA MET A 397 8.07 13.75 -11.69
C MET A 397 9.11 14.87 -11.61
N SER A 398 9.66 15.32 -12.74
CA SER A 398 10.56 16.49 -12.79
C SER A 398 9.82 17.79 -12.39
N ASN A 399 8.61 18.03 -12.89
CA ASN A 399 7.84 19.25 -12.60
C ASN A 399 7.47 19.34 -11.12
N VAL A 400 6.90 18.26 -10.57
CA VAL A 400 6.46 18.17 -9.18
C VAL A 400 7.62 18.37 -8.22
N THR A 401 8.74 17.67 -8.45
CA THR A 401 9.93 17.80 -7.59
C THR A 401 10.64 19.15 -7.77
N ALA A 402 10.64 19.74 -8.97
CA ALA A 402 11.12 21.10 -9.19
C ALA A 402 10.30 22.16 -8.44
N ALA A 403 9.00 21.91 -8.26
CA ALA A 403 8.12 22.75 -7.44
C ALA A 403 8.31 22.52 -5.93
N GLY A 404 9.16 21.57 -5.53
CA GLY A 404 9.53 21.30 -4.13
C GLY A 404 8.58 20.36 -3.39
N TYR A 405 7.65 19.69 -4.11
CA TYR A 405 6.71 18.76 -3.49
C TYR A 405 7.27 17.35 -3.42
N THR A 406 6.87 16.65 -2.35
CA THR A 406 7.13 15.22 -2.20
C THR A 406 6.24 14.45 -3.18
N THR A 407 6.73 13.34 -3.73
CA THR A 407 5.98 12.60 -4.76
C THR A 407 6.10 11.09 -4.63
N ILE A 408 5.04 10.41 -5.06
CA ILE A 408 4.97 8.96 -5.24
C ILE A 408 4.57 8.62 -6.67
N LEU A 409 5.09 7.51 -7.18
CA LEU A 409 4.86 7.05 -8.55
C LEU A 409 3.98 5.80 -8.58
N SER A 410 2.92 5.81 -9.38
CA SER A 410 2.14 4.61 -9.73
C SER A 410 1.91 4.44 -11.22
N ALA A 411 2.18 5.47 -12.03
CA ALA A 411 1.91 5.49 -13.47
C ALA A 411 2.32 4.23 -14.28
N PRO A 412 3.50 3.62 -14.06
CA PRO A 412 3.88 2.41 -14.79
C PRO A 412 3.36 1.11 -14.15
N TRP A 413 2.71 1.19 -12.99
CA TRP A 413 2.30 0.08 -12.11
C TRP A 413 0.77 0.00 -11.93
N TYR A 414 0.02 0.25 -13.01
CA TYR A 414 -1.41 -0.06 -13.11
C TYR A 414 -1.57 -1.55 -13.42
N LEU A 415 -1.84 -2.34 -12.38
CA LEU A 415 -1.95 -3.78 -12.44
C LEU A 415 -3.33 -4.23 -12.91
N ASP A 416 -4.35 -3.38 -12.83
CA ASP A 416 -5.66 -3.64 -13.45
C ASP A 416 -5.54 -3.85 -14.97
N TYR A 417 -4.59 -3.16 -15.62
CA TYR A 417 -4.20 -3.37 -17.03
C TYR A 417 -3.42 -4.66 -17.22
N ILE A 418 -4.14 -5.74 -17.47
CA ILE A 418 -3.54 -7.04 -17.80
C ILE A 418 -3.08 -7.09 -19.26
N SER A 419 -2.00 -7.85 -19.51
CA SER A 419 -1.55 -8.17 -20.85
C SER A 419 -1.06 -9.62 -20.90
N TYR A 420 -1.08 -10.23 -22.09
CA TYR A 420 -0.60 -11.60 -22.25
C TYR A 420 0.92 -11.67 -22.10
N GLY A 421 1.40 -12.68 -21.36
CA GLY A 421 2.82 -12.95 -21.15
C GLY A 421 3.31 -12.51 -19.76
N GLN A 422 4.62 -12.24 -19.66
CA GLN A 422 5.31 -11.94 -18.41
C GLN A 422 5.36 -10.43 -18.12
N ASP A 423 4.20 -9.82 -17.95
CA ASP A 423 4.08 -8.37 -17.70
C ASP A 423 4.77 -7.92 -16.40
N TRP A 424 5.00 -8.82 -15.44
CA TRP A 424 5.81 -8.56 -14.24
C TRP A 424 7.20 -7.97 -14.57
N GLN A 425 7.81 -8.37 -15.69
CA GLN A 425 9.11 -7.84 -16.12
C GLN A 425 9.02 -6.35 -16.49
N LYS A 426 7.89 -5.89 -17.04
CA LYS A 426 7.65 -4.47 -17.34
C LYS A 426 7.68 -3.68 -16.04
N TYR A 427 6.96 -4.14 -15.01
CA TYR A 427 6.90 -3.47 -13.72
C TYR A 427 8.27 -3.47 -13.01
N TYR A 428 8.99 -4.58 -13.08
CA TYR A 428 10.31 -4.75 -12.47
C TYR A 428 11.39 -3.82 -13.07
N LYS A 429 11.33 -3.56 -14.39
CA LYS A 429 12.31 -2.75 -15.13
C LYS A 429 12.20 -1.24 -14.87
N VAL A 430 11.11 -0.79 -14.27
CA VAL A 430 10.90 0.63 -13.95
C VAL A 430 12.00 1.11 -13.01
N GLU A 431 12.61 2.26 -13.31
CA GLU A 431 13.53 2.95 -12.40
C GLU A 431 12.90 4.29 -11.99
N PRO A 432 12.34 4.41 -10.77
CA PRO A 432 11.56 5.58 -10.35
C PRO A 432 12.33 6.91 -10.37
N LEU A 433 13.67 6.87 -10.28
CA LEU A 433 14.51 8.08 -10.30
C LEU A 433 15.09 8.39 -11.69
N ASN A 434 14.59 7.73 -12.74
CA ASN A 434 15.01 7.96 -14.12
C ASN A 434 14.25 9.12 -14.77
N PHE A 435 14.41 10.31 -14.20
CA PHE A 435 13.94 11.57 -14.77
C PHE A 435 15.03 12.65 -14.62
N GLU A 436 14.88 13.75 -15.36
CA GLU A 436 15.76 14.93 -15.28
C GLU A 436 15.53 15.66 -13.95
N GLY A 437 16.59 15.84 -13.16
CA GLY A 437 16.50 16.51 -11.87
C GLY A 437 17.79 16.36 -11.07
N THR A 438 17.99 17.31 -10.15
CA THR A 438 19.07 17.31 -9.15
C THR A 438 18.91 16.16 -8.15
N ASP A 439 19.98 15.85 -7.41
CA ASP A 439 19.92 14.85 -6.34
C ASP A 439 18.93 15.27 -5.23
N GLU A 440 18.79 16.58 -4.97
CA GLU A 440 17.82 17.14 -4.03
C GLU A 440 16.38 16.89 -4.49
N GLN A 441 16.09 17.13 -5.78
CA GLN A 441 14.78 16.81 -6.36
C GLN A 441 14.47 15.30 -6.27
N LYS A 442 15.46 14.45 -6.53
CA LYS A 442 15.28 12.99 -6.45
C LYS A 442 15.02 12.49 -5.04
N LYS A 443 15.49 13.19 -3.99
CA LYS A 443 15.17 12.88 -2.59
C LYS A 443 13.70 13.16 -2.21
N LEU A 444 12.99 13.98 -2.99
CA LEU A 444 11.55 14.22 -2.81
C LEU A 444 10.68 13.03 -3.29
N VAL A 445 11.27 12.07 -4.02
CA VAL A 445 10.58 10.84 -4.40
C VAL A 445 10.64 9.85 -3.24
N ILE A 446 9.53 9.71 -2.52
CA ILE A 446 9.48 8.87 -1.32
C ILE A 446 9.09 7.42 -1.61
N GLY A 447 8.67 7.12 -2.84
CA GLY A 447 8.39 5.76 -3.30
C GLY A 447 7.28 5.68 -4.34
N GLY A 448 6.37 4.72 -4.18
CA GLY A 448 5.30 4.51 -5.14
C GLY A 448 4.36 3.37 -4.79
N GLU A 449 3.40 3.12 -5.67
CA GLU A 449 2.30 2.19 -5.42
C GLU A 449 1.98 1.32 -6.63
N ALA A 450 1.61 0.07 -6.37
CA ALA A 450 0.98 -0.81 -7.35
C ALA A 450 -0.54 -0.62 -7.27
N CYS A 451 -1.17 -0.15 -8.35
CA CYS A 451 -2.59 0.14 -8.37
C CYS A 451 -3.39 -1.03 -8.94
N LEU A 452 -4.44 -1.45 -8.24
CA LEU A 452 -5.40 -2.43 -8.72
C LEU A 452 -6.82 -1.87 -8.61
N TRP A 453 -7.19 -1.10 -9.64
CA TRP A 453 -8.54 -0.60 -9.84
C TRP A 453 -9.56 -1.73 -10.06
N GLY A 454 -10.80 -1.48 -9.67
CA GLY A 454 -11.80 -2.49 -9.39
C GLY A 454 -12.79 -2.76 -10.51
N GLU A 455 -12.73 -2.08 -11.67
CA GLU A 455 -13.74 -2.22 -12.75
C GLU A 455 -13.90 -3.66 -13.22
N TYR A 456 -12.81 -4.43 -13.18
CA TYR A 456 -12.76 -5.83 -13.61
C TYR A 456 -12.27 -6.77 -12.51
N VAL A 457 -12.23 -6.29 -11.27
CA VAL A 457 -11.59 -6.98 -10.15
C VAL A 457 -12.52 -7.07 -8.96
N ASP A 458 -12.72 -8.28 -8.46
CA ASP A 458 -13.45 -8.56 -7.23
C ASP A 458 -12.77 -9.72 -6.47
N ALA A 459 -13.43 -10.24 -5.43
CA ALA A 459 -12.93 -11.36 -4.64
C ALA A 459 -12.53 -12.61 -5.45
N THR A 460 -13.10 -12.81 -6.65
CA THR A 460 -12.88 -14.02 -7.44
C THR A 460 -11.52 -14.03 -8.16
N ASN A 461 -10.99 -12.84 -8.48
CA ASN A 461 -9.80 -12.72 -9.31
C ASN A 461 -8.73 -11.76 -8.76
N LEU A 462 -9.00 -11.04 -7.65
CA LEU A 462 -8.07 -10.07 -7.07
C LEU A 462 -6.71 -10.69 -6.76
N THR A 463 -6.66 -11.74 -5.93
CA THR A 463 -5.39 -12.36 -5.50
C THR A 463 -4.54 -12.85 -6.68
N PRO A 464 -5.04 -13.68 -7.63
CA PRO A 464 -4.24 -14.15 -8.74
C PRO A 464 -3.91 -13.06 -9.77
N ARG A 465 -4.70 -11.98 -9.84
CA ARG A 465 -4.34 -10.82 -10.65
C ARG A 465 -3.21 -10.04 -9.98
N LEU A 466 -3.29 -9.78 -8.68
CA LEU A 466 -2.31 -8.95 -7.97
C LEU A 466 -0.95 -9.66 -7.82
N TRP A 467 -0.97 -10.92 -7.40
CA TRP A 467 0.23 -11.67 -7.04
C TRP A 467 0.55 -12.76 -8.09
N PRO A 468 1.81 -12.86 -8.56
CA PRO A 468 3.03 -12.22 -8.06
C PRO A 468 3.42 -10.91 -8.79
N ARG A 469 2.52 -10.28 -9.54
CA ARG A 469 2.89 -9.07 -10.33
C ARG A 469 3.28 -7.89 -9.46
N ALA A 470 2.59 -7.67 -8.34
CA ALA A 470 2.94 -6.65 -7.36
C ALA A 470 4.27 -6.93 -6.64
N SER A 471 4.70 -8.19 -6.55
CA SER A 471 6.01 -8.55 -6.01
C SER A 471 7.15 -7.91 -6.81
N ALA A 472 6.99 -7.75 -8.13
CA ALA A 472 7.95 -7.01 -8.96
C ALA A 472 8.11 -5.55 -8.53
N VAL A 473 7.01 -4.89 -8.17
CA VAL A 473 7.00 -3.52 -7.66
C VAL A 473 7.62 -3.46 -6.27
N ALA A 474 7.29 -4.42 -5.39
CA ALA A 474 7.89 -4.54 -4.07
C ALA A 474 9.43 -4.58 -4.12
N GLU A 475 10.00 -5.42 -4.98
CA GLU A 475 11.46 -5.52 -5.09
C GLU A 475 12.08 -4.22 -5.64
N ARG A 476 11.45 -3.57 -6.61
CA ARG A 476 11.94 -2.29 -7.13
C ARG A 476 11.92 -1.18 -6.07
N LEU A 477 10.93 -1.20 -5.17
CA LEU A 477 10.78 -0.21 -4.12
C LEU A 477 11.61 -0.50 -2.85
N TRP A 478 11.97 -1.78 -2.62
CA TRP A 478 12.78 -2.20 -1.48
C TRP A 478 14.27 -2.26 -1.80
N SER A 479 14.67 -2.99 -2.85
CA SER A 479 16.05 -3.38 -3.10
C SER A 479 16.91 -2.27 -3.69
N ALA A 480 18.23 -2.48 -3.71
CA ALA A 480 19.18 -1.53 -4.29
C ALA A 480 18.88 -1.26 -5.78
N LYS A 481 19.21 -0.05 -6.25
CA LYS A 481 19.06 0.35 -7.66
C LYS A 481 19.66 -0.65 -8.65
N SER A 482 20.79 -1.26 -8.28
CA SER A 482 21.53 -2.21 -9.13
C SER A 482 20.90 -3.60 -9.23
N VAL A 483 19.87 -3.92 -8.45
CA VAL A 483 19.15 -5.19 -8.53
C VAL A 483 18.18 -5.11 -9.70
N THR A 484 18.65 -5.57 -10.88
CA THR A 484 17.93 -5.47 -12.16
C THR A 484 18.07 -6.72 -13.03
N ASP A 485 18.80 -7.76 -12.58
CA ASP A 485 18.99 -8.99 -13.35
C ASP A 485 17.68 -9.77 -13.41
N ILE A 486 17.12 -9.87 -14.62
CA ILE A 486 15.80 -10.49 -14.86
C ILE A 486 15.85 -12.00 -14.71
N GLY A 487 16.98 -12.64 -15.07
CA GLY A 487 17.12 -14.09 -14.96
C GLY A 487 17.14 -14.52 -13.49
N ASP A 488 17.97 -13.85 -12.68
CA ASP A 488 18.00 -14.07 -11.23
C ASP A 488 16.66 -13.70 -10.57
N ALA A 489 16.05 -12.57 -10.95
CA ALA A 489 14.74 -12.19 -10.45
C ALA A 489 13.67 -13.24 -10.79
N PHE A 490 13.64 -13.77 -12.01
CA PHE A 490 12.71 -14.84 -12.39
C PHE A 490 12.87 -16.09 -11.51
N ASN A 491 14.11 -16.50 -11.26
CA ASN A 491 14.42 -17.67 -10.44
C ASN A 491 13.92 -17.49 -8.99
N ARG A 492 14.21 -16.34 -8.36
CA ARG A 492 13.77 -16.04 -6.99
C ARG A 492 12.27 -15.84 -6.89
N LEU A 493 11.68 -15.08 -7.83
CA LEU A 493 10.25 -14.78 -7.85
C LEU A 493 9.40 -16.04 -8.02
N SER A 494 9.87 -17.00 -8.83
CA SER A 494 9.19 -18.28 -9.03
C SER A 494 9.08 -19.07 -7.72
N LEU A 495 10.17 -19.11 -6.94
CA LEU A 495 10.19 -19.75 -5.62
C LEU A 495 9.36 -18.97 -4.60
N HIS A 496 9.45 -17.64 -4.60
CA HIS A 496 8.63 -16.79 -3.73
C HIS A 496 7.14 -16.96 -4.01
N ARG A 497 6.75 -17.09 -5.29
CA ARG A 497 5.37 -17.37 -5.68
C ARG A 497 4.88 -18.70 -5.14
N CYS A 498 5.71 -19.75 -5.17
CA CYS A 498 5.35 -21.04 -4.53
C CYS A 498 5.13 -20.87 -3.03
N ARG A 499 6.02 -20.16 -2.33
CA ARG A 499 5.87 -19.85 -0.91
C ARG A 499 4.59 -19.06 -0.58
N MET A 500 4.16 -18.15 -1.45
CA MET A 500 2.88 -17.43 -1.24
C MET A 500 1.64 -18.31 -1.43
N VAL A 501 1.77 -19.45 -2.12
CA VAL A 501 0.68 -20.41 -2.34
C VAL A 501 0.57 -21.40 -1.18
N GLU A 502 1.70 -21.75 -0.55
CA GLU A 502 1.79 -22.53 0.69
C GLU A 502 1.16 -21.79 1.88
#